data_AF-A0A4Y8JWR5-F1
#
_entry.id   AF-A0A4Y8JWR5-F1
#
_cell.length_a   1.000
_cell.length_b   1.000
_cell.length_c   1.000
_cell.angle_alpha   90.00
_cell.angle_beta   90.00
_cell.angle_gamma   90.00
#
_symmetry.space_group_name_H-M   'P 1'
#
loop_
_entity.id
_entity.type
_entity.pdbx_description
1 polymer ?
#
loop_
_entity_poly.entity_id
_entity_poly.type
_entity_poly.pdbx_seq_one_letter_code
_entity_poly.pdbx_strand_id
1 'polypeptide(L)'
;MVIAVLASGAVLAGALTGAPPPLAASPVVDPVPTPRQEPTATPTPTRAAPTGSPEPAVVPTFNRSARSLDDPASIWVVVDKTRPLNPADYSPSDLVEVPVAHVWTPLLRREAADAVVALFAAFEAETGLQFQSQSAYRSYATQVDLYAGDVAANGQAVADTSTARPGTSEHQTGLAIDISALPGNCSLAACFGDTVQGQWLAQNAWRFGFLLRYPADKVEITGYAYEPWHFRFIGTELAAEMHSVGVTTLEEFFGLPAAPGYN
;
A
#
# COMPACT_ATOMS: atom_id res chain seq x y z
N MET A 1 5.74 51.18 -3.11
CA MET A 1 5.00 51.99 -4.09
C MET A 1 3.53 51.87 -3.71
N VAL A 2 2.97 52.98 -3.21
CA VAL A 2 1.59 53.12 -2.70
C VAL A 2 0.66 53.29 -3.89
N ILE A 3 -0.44 52.54 -3.99
CA ILE A 3 -1.78 53.07 -4.31
C ILE A 3 -2.83 52.21 -3.60
N ALA A 4 -3.53 52.83 -2.65
CA ALA A 4 -4.81 52.41 -2.13
C ALA A 4 -5.93 52.97 -3.02
N VAL A 5 -7.04 52.23 -3.18
CA VAL A 5 -8.33 52.80 -3.59
C VAL A 5 -9.41 52.26 -2.68
N LEU A 6 -10.07 53.17 -1.97
CA LEU A 6 -11.21 52.98 -1.09
C LEU A 6 -12.53 53.16 -1.86
N ALA A 7 -13.46 52.25 -1.56
CA ALA A 7 -14.87 52.43 -1.21
C ALA A 7 -15.85 53.23 -2.09
N SER A 8 -17.00 52.60 -2.35
CA SER A 8 -18.41 53.06 -2.22
C SER A 8 -19.30 51.95 -2.81
N GLY A 9 -20.32 51.34 -2.20
CA GLY A 9 -21.25 51.74 -1.15
C GLY A 9 -22.66 51.91 -1.76
N ALA A 10 -23.56 50.94 -1.60
CA ALA A 10 -25.02 51.14 -1.39
C ALA A 10 -25.80 49.81 -1.33
N VAL A 11 -26.77 49.80 -0.41
CA VAL A 11 -27.64 48.71 0.07
C VAL A 11 -29.06 48.93 -0.48
N LEU A 12 -29.82 47.85 -0.71
CA LEU A 12 -31.25 47.62 -0.35
C LEU A 12 -31.83 46.54 -1.30
N ALA A 13 -32.19 45.34 -0.81
CA ALA A 13 -33.43 44.97 -0.12
C ALA A 13 -34.48 44.39 -1.08
N GLY A 14 -34.97 43.18 -0.76
CA GLY A 14 -36.06 42.53 -1.50
C GLY A 14 -36.16 41.04 -1.24
N ALA A 15 -36.45 40.65 0.00
CA ALA A 15 -36.93 39.30 0.32
C ALA A 15 -38.44 39.22 0.07
N LEU A 16 -38.92 38.25 -0.71
CA LEU A 16 -40.27 37.71 -0.60
C LEU A 16 -40.25 36.20 -0.85
N THR A 17 -40.23 35.48 0.27
CA THR A 17 -40.66 34.10 0.45
C THR A 17 -42.15 33.96 0.14
N GLY A 18 -42.56 32.84 -0.47
CA GLY A 18 -43.99 32.51 -0.57
C GLY A 18 -44.30 31.30 -1.44
N ALA A 19 -43.96 30.09 -0.97
CA ALA A 19 -44.57 28.87 -1.46
C ALA A 19 -45.91 28.66 -0.72
N PRO A 20 -47.06 28.51 -1.42
CA PRO A 20 -48.32 28.17 -0.79
C PRO A 20 -48.44 26.66 -0.47
N PRO A 21 -49.30 26.29 0.49
CA PRO A 21 -49.25 25.04 1.24
C PRO A 21 -49.87 23.84 0.50
N PRO A 22 -49.62 22.59 0.96
CA PRO A 22 -50.32 21.41 0.46
C PRO A 22 -51.75 21.40 1.02
N LEU A 23 -52.73 21.07 0.17
CA LEU A 23 -54.12 20.92 0.59
C LEU A 23 -54.66 19.53 0.23
N ALA A 24 -55.22 18.93 1.28
CA ALA A 24 -56.26 17.91 1.33
C ALA A 24 -55.92 16.47 0.94
N ALA A 25 -55.73 15.67 1.99
CA ALA A 25 -55.97 14.23 2.00
C ALA A 25 -57.41 13.92 1.56
N SER A 26 -57.54 12.97 0.63
CA SER A 26 -58.81 12.32 0.30
C SER A 26 -58.99 11.06 1.15
N PRO A 27 -60.24 10.62 1.40
CA PRO A 27 -60.57 9.75 2.53
C PRO A 27 -60.08 8.31 2.35
N VAL A 28 -59.67 7.73 3.49
CA VAL A 28 -59.45 6.29 3.64
C VAL A 28 -60.80 5.58 3.45
N VAL A 29 -60.87 4.72 2.45
CA VAL A 29 -62.00 3.79 2.26
C VAL A 29 -61.62 2.51 3.00
N ASP A 30 -62.37 2.18 4.05
CA ASP A 30 -62.21 0.92 4.78
C ASP A 30 -62.49 -0.28 3.85
N PRO A 31 -61.59 -1.27 3.74
CA PRO A 31 -61.91 -2.51 3.06
C PRO A 31 -62.85 -3.36 3.91
N VAL A 32 -63.95 -3.80 3.29
CA VAL A 32 -64.93 -4.77 3.79
C VAL A 32 -64.22 -6.07 4.24
N PRO A 33 -64.57 -6.68 5.39
CA PRO A 33 -63.94 -7.91 5.83
C PRO A 33 -64.41 -9.11 4.99
N THR A 34 -63.47 -9.75 4.29
CA THR A 34 -63.66 -11.04 3.60
C THR A 34 -63.76 -12.18 4.61
N PRO A 35 -64.61 -13.22 4.42
CA PRO A 35 -64.69 -14.34 5.34
C PRO A 35 -63.37 -15.11 5.42
N ARG A 36 -62.88 -15.32 6.63
CA ARG A 36 -61.70 -16.15 6.94
C ARG A 36 -62.05 -17.63 6.71
N GLN A 37 -61.48 -18.24 5.67
CA GLN A 37 -61.39 -19.69 5.55
C GLN A 37 -60.31 -20.21 6.50
N GLU A 38 -60.68 -21.18 7.33
CA GLU A 38 -59.80 -21.92 8.22
C GLU A 38 -58.99 -22.94 7.41
N PRO A 39 -57.64 -22.91 7.44
CA PRO A 39 -56.84 -23.92 6.74
C PRO A 39 -56.84 -25.23 7.54
N THR A 40 -57.34 -26.29 6.91
CA THR A 40 -57.20 -27.67 7.34
C THR A 40 -55.74 -28.03 7.61
N ALA A 41 -55.44 -28.59 8.79
CA ALA A 41 -54.10 -29.02 9.17
C ALA A 41 -53.63 -30.23 8.34
N THR A 42 -52.55 -30.04 7.57
CA THR A 42 -51.78 -31.12 6.92
C THR A 42 -50.80 -31.73 7.93
N PRO A 43 -50.62 -33.06 8.01
CA PRO A 43 -49.66 -33.66 8.92
C PRO A 43 -48.22 -33.26 8.54
N THR A 44 -47.46 -32.78 9.51
CA THR A 44 -46.04 -32.43 9.36
C THR A 44 -45.20 -33.70 9.17
N PRO A 45 -44.35 -33.81 8.14
CA PRO A 45 -43.41 -34.91 8.06
C PRO A 45 -42.33 -34.74 9.13
N THR A 46 -42.08 -35.77 9.93
CA THR A 46 -40.97 -35.81 10.90
C THR A 46 -39.64 -35.70 10.16
N ARG A 47 -38.96 -34.56 10.34
CA ARG A 47 -37.59 -34.33 9.87
C ARG A 47 -36.64 -35.31 10.58
N ALA A 48 -35.98 -36.18 9.81
CA ALA A 48 -34.89 -36.99 10.32
C ALA A 48 -33.78 -36.09 10.89
N ALA A 49 -33.23 -36.47 12.05
CA ALA A 49 -32.14 -35.76 12.70
C ALA A 49 -30.93 -35.68 11.75
N PRO A 50 -30.24 -34.52 11.65
CA PRO A 50 -29.07 -34.40 10.80
C PRO A 50 -27.94 -35.26 11.37
N THR A 51 -27.56 -36.30 10.64
CA THR A 51 -26.34 -37.06 10.85
C THR A 51 -25.13 -36.18 10.56
N GLY A 52 -24.26 -36.03 11.56
CA GLY A 52 -22.85 -35.61 11.42
C GLY A 52 -22.64 -34.14 11.07
N SER A 53 -22.15 -33.35 12.04
CA SER A 53 -21.42 -32.13 11.71
C SER A 53 -20.20 -32.52 10.86
N PRO A 54 -19.98 -31.93 9.68
CA PRO A 54 -18.76 -32.17 8.93
C PRO A 54 -17.56 -31.80 9.80
N GLU A 55 -16.52 -32.62 9.75
CA GLU A 55 -15.21 -32.33 10.35
C GLU A 55 -14.72 -30.98 9.81
N PRO A 56 -14.16 -30.09 10.65
CA PRO A 56 -13.69 -28.79 10.18
C PRO A 56 -12.73 -28.98 9.00
N ALA A 57 -13.05 -28.36 7.87
CA ALA A 57 -12.15 -28.31 6.75
C ALA A 57 -10.83 -27.67 7.22
N VAL A 58 -9.72 -28.40 7.08
CA VAL A 58 -8.38 -27.86 7.32
C VAL A 58 -8.18 -26.77 6.26
N VAL A 59 -8.33 -25.50 6.66
CA VAL A 59 -7.96 -24.36 5.82
C VAL A 59 -6.44 -24.44 5.64
N PRO A 60 -5.91 -24.50 4.40
CA PRO A 60 -4.48 -24.50 4.20
C PRO A 60 -3.90 -23.24 4.83
N THR A 61 -3.07 -23.39 5.87
CA THR A 61 -2.33 -22.29 6.47
C THR A 61 -1.20 -21.87 5.53
N PHE A 62 -0.98 -20.57 5.35
CA PHE A 62 0.11 -20.05 4.52
C PHE A 62 1.47 -20.60 4.97
N ASN A 63 2.25 -21.16 4.04
CA ASN A 63 3.57 -21.73 4.34
C ASN A 63 4.63 -20.63 4.40
N ARG A 64 4.93 -20.12 5.61
CA ARG A 64 5.97 -19.11 5.85
C ARG A 64 7.41 -19.58 5.56
N SER A 65 7.61 -20.88 5.32
CA SER A 65 8.92 -21.46 4.98
C SER A 65 9.04 -21.83 3.50
N ALA A 66 8.10 -21.40 2.65
CA ALA A 66 8.11 -21.74 1.22
C ALA A 66 9.29 -21.15 0.44
N ARG A 67 9.89 -20.06 0.92
CA ARG A 67 11.09 -19.44 0.31
C ARG A 67 12.07 -19.00 1.39
N SER A 68 13.34 -18.93 1.01
CA SER A 68 14.43 -18.50 1.91
C SER A 68 14.31 -17.00 2.25
N LEU A 69 14.66 -16.65 3.48
CA LEU A 69 14.74 -15.25 3.95
C LEU A 69 16.18 -14.70 3.90
N ASP A 70 17.16 -15.55 3.58
CA ASP A 70 18.60 -15.24 3.60
C ASP A 70 19.25 -15.37 2.22
N ASP A 71 18.67 -16.15 1.31
CA ASP A 71 19.17 -16.30 -0.06
C ASP A 71 18.85 -15.02 -0.84
N PRO A 72 19.85 -14.27 -1.33
CA PRO A 72 19.62 -13.02 -2.03
C PRO A 72 18.84 -13.17 -3.35
N ALA A 73 18.78 -14.38 -3.93
CA ALA A 73 17.96 -14.66 -5.10
C ALA A 73 16.48 -14.92 -4.75
N SER A 74 16.14 -15.10 -3.48
CA SER A 74 14.77 -15.27 -3.03
C SER A 74 14.00 -13.96 -3.10
N ILE A 75 12.78 -13.99 -3.64
CA ILE A 75 11.87 -12.83 -3.56
C ILE A 75 11.45 -12.50 -2.12
N TRP A 76 11.63 -13.44 -1.18
CA TRP A 76 11.37 -13.26 0.26
C TRP A 76 12.62 -12.92 1.07
N VAL A 77 13.77 -12.66 0.44
CA VAL A 77 14.97 -12.22 1.17
C VAL A 77 14.64 -11.02 2.04
N VAL A 78 14.94 -11.09 3.34
CA VAL A 78 14.77 -9.95 4.25
C VAL A 78 16.12 -9.30 4.44
N VAL A 79 16.24 -8.08 3.92
CA VAL A 79 17.41 -7.22 4.05
C VAL A 79 17.03 -6.05 4.96
N ASP A 80 17.83 -5.85 6.00
CA ASP A 80 17.68 -4.76 6.97
C ASP A 80 19.03 -4.42 7.62
N LYS A 81 19.03 -3.53 8.62
CA LYS A 81 20.25 -3.06 9.30
C LYS A 81 21.05 -4.16 10.02
N THR A 82 20.41 -5.29 10.32
CA THR A 82 20.99 -6.45 11.01
C THR A 82 21.13 -7.68 10.12
N ARG A 83 20.52 -7.65 8.93
CA ARG A 83 20.49 -8.74 7.93
C ARG A 83 21.06 -8.24 6.60
N PRO A 84 22.39 -8.06 6.47
CA PRO A 84 23.00 -7.70 5.20
C PRO A 84 22.87 -8.83 4.18
N LEU A 85 22.89 -8.47 2.91
CA LEU A 85 23.02 -9.42 1.80
C LEU A 85 24.29 -10.25 1.93
N ASN A 86 24.18 -11.52 1.54
CA ASN A 86 25.32 -12.44 1.45
C ASN A 86 25.30 -13.16 0.09
N PRO A 87 26.25 -12.89 -0.81
CA PRO A 87 27.38 -11.98 -0.65
C PRO A 87 26.96 -10.51 -0.57
N ALA A 88 27.77 -9.67 0.10
CA ALA A 88 27.46 -8.26 0.32
C ALA A 88 27.30 -7.47 -0.98
N ASP A 89 28.02 -7.86 -2.03
CA ASP A 89 28.01 -7.27 -3.37
C ASP A 89 27.07 -7.99 -4.35
N TYR A 90 26.12 -8.78 -3.85
CA TYR A 90 25.13 -9.46 -4.66
C TYR A 90 24.50 -8.55 -5.72
N SER A 91 24.43 -9.04 -6.96
CA SER A 91 23.74 -8.42 -8.08
C SER A 91 22.79 -9.45 -8.70
N PRO A 92 21.49 -9.13 -8.85
CA PRO A 92 20.55 -10.03 -9.53
C PRO A 92 20.93 -10.24 -10.99
N SER A 93 20.73 -11.46 -11.50
CA SER A 93 21.04 -11.82 -12.89
C SER A 93 19.88 -11.58 -13.87
N ASP A 94 18.71 -11.25 -13.36
CA ASP A 94 17.44 -11.15 -14.08
C ASP A 94 16.86 -9.73 -14.09
N LEU A 95 17.71 -8.72 -13.94
CA LEU A 95 17.35 -7.31 -14.05
C LEU A 95 16.88 -6.96 -15.47
N VAL A 96 15.81 -6.19 -15.56
CA VAL A 96 15.25 -5.65 -16.79
C VAL A 96 14.84 -4.19 -16.60
N GLU A 97 14.86 -3.43 -17.69
CA GLU A 97 14.28 -2.09 -17.72
C GLU A 97 12.76 -2.18 -17.56
N VAL A 98 12.20 -1.29 -16.74
CA VAL A 98 10.75 -1.24 -16.51
C VAL A 98 10.14 -0.15 -17.40
N PRO A 99 9.20 -0.50 -18.31
CA PRO A 99 8.65 0.44 -19.28
C PRO A 99 7.54 1.31 -18.67
N VAL A 100 7.87 2.10 -17.66
CA VAL A 100 6.98 3.06 -16.98
C VAL A 100 7.57 4.46 -17.01
N ALA A 101 6.75 5.50 -16.76
CA ALA A 101 7.27 6.85 -16.58
C ALA A 101 8.29 6.91 -15.44
N HIS A 102 9.40 7.63 -15.62
CA HIS A 102 10.51 7.63 -14.67
C HIS A 102 11.39 8.88 -14.77
N VAL A 103 12.09 9.18 -13.68
CA VAL A 103 13.17 10.19 -13.66
C VAL A 103 14.50 9.57 -14.06
N TRP A 104 14.78 8.38 -13.55
CA TRP A 104 15.96 7.57 -13.87
C TRP A 104 15.50 6.22 -14.37
N THR A 105 16.15 5.67 -15.40
CA THR A 105 15.78 4.37 -15.99
C THR A 105 15.70 3.30 -14.90
N PRO A 106 14.51 2.78 -14.57
CA PRO A 106 14.36 1.81 -13.51
C PRO A 106 14.79 0.42 -14.00
N LEU A 107 15.65 -0.23 -13.22
CA LEU A 107 15.95 -1.65 -13.35
C LEU A 107 15.32 -2.39 -12.18
N LEU A 108 14.57 -3.45 -12.46
CA LEU A 108 14.01 -4.37 -11.46
C LEU A 108 14.20 -5.80 -11.93
N ARG A 109 14.16 -6.75 -11.00
CA ARG A 109 14.04 -8.16 -11.35
C ARG A 109 12.75 -8.37 -12.14
N ARG A 110 12.78 -9.24 -13.16
CA ARG A 110 11.68 -9.40 -14.13
C ARG A 110 10.29 -9.51 -13.50
N GLU A 111 10.12 -10.34 -12.47
CA GLU A 111 8.82 -10.52 -11.81
C GLU A 111 8.32 -9.22 -11.15
N ALA A 112 9.21 -8.47 -10.49
CA ALA A 112 8.87 -7.18 -9.91
C ALA A 112 8.60 -6.11 -11.00
N ALA A 113 9.34 -6.15 -12.11
CA ALA A 113 9.12 -5.26 -13.24
C ALA A 113 7.72 -5.43 -13.86
N ASP A 114 7.32 -6.67 -14.12
CA ASP A 114 5.98 -6.99 -14.65
C ASP A 114 4.88 -6.51 -13.67
N ALA A 115 5.11 -6.68 -12.36
CA ALA A 115 4.20 -6.23 -11.32
C ALA A 115 4.09 -4.70 -11.23
N VAL A 116 5.19 -3.95 -11.39
CA VAL A 116 5.16 -2.48 -11.43
C VAL A 116 4.36 -1.98 -12.62
N VAL A 117 4.54 -2.57 -13.80
CA VAL A 117 3.77 -2.20 -15.00
C VAL A 117 2.27 -2.39 -14.76
N ALA A 118 1.87 -3.53 -14.19
CA ALA A 118 0.48 -3.79 -13.86
C ALA A 118 -0.07 -2.82 -12.80
N LEU A 119 0.72 -2.51 -11.76
CA LEU A 119 0.35 -1.57 -10.71
C LEU A 119 0.12 -0.16 -11.29
N PHE A 120 1.02 0.34 -12.12
CA PHE A 120 0.93 1.68 -12.70
C PHE A 120 -0.28 1.79 -13.64
N ALA A 121 -0.50 0.77 -14.49
CA ALA A 121 -1.64 0.72 -15.38
C ALA A 121 -2.99 0.68 -14.63
N ALA A 122 -3.05 -0.07 -13.52
CA ALA A 122 -4.26 -0.15 -12.71
C ALA A 122 -4.59 1.20 -12.05
N PHE A 123 -3.59 1.89 -11.48
CA PHE A 123 -3.80 3.21 -10.90
C PHE A 123 -4.30 4.23 -11.93
N GLU A 124 -3.69 4.25 -13.11
CA GLU A 124 -4.10 5.15 -14.19
C GLU A 124 -5.52 4.84 -14.66
N ALA A 125 -5.87 3.56 -14.82
CA ALA A 125 -7.21 3.15 -15.19
C ALA A 125 -8.28 3.49 -14.13
N GLU A 126 -7.93 3.38 -12.84
CA GLU A 126 -8.86 3.61 -11.72
C GLU A 126 -9.03 5.11 -11.38
N THR A 127 -8.01 5.94 -11.63
CA THR A 127 -7.98 7.33 -11.14
C THR A 127 -7.81 8.39 -12.22
N GLY A 128 -7.30 8.03 -13.41
CA GLY A 128 -6.89 8.97 -14.45
C GLY A 128 -5.64 9.78 -14.10
N LEU A 129 -4.96 9.47 -12.99
CA LEU A 129 -3.69 10.05 -12.57
C LEU A 129 -2.54 9.10 -12.86
N GLN A 130 -1.30 9.61 -12.80
CA GLN A 130 -0.12 8.82 -13.12
C GLN A 130 0.89 8.81 -11.98
N PHE A 131 1.70 7.76 -11.97
CA PHE A 131 2.91 7.63 -11.18
C PHE A 131 4.15 7.86 -12.04
N GLN A 132 5.29 8.03 -11.39
CA GLN A 132 6.61 7.85 -12.00
C GLN A 132 7.54 7.10 -11.03
N SER A 133 8.49 6.34 -11.58
CA SER A 133 9.59 5.75 -10.83
C SER A 133 10.66 6.80 -10.52
N GLN A 134 11.09 6.86 -9.26
CA GLN A 134 12.16 7.73 -8.77
C GLN A 134 13.49 6.97 -8.63
N SER A 135 13.46 5.78 -8.03
CA SER A 135 14.63 4.92 -7.81
C SER A 135 14.20 3.46 -7.85
N ALA A 136 15.08 2.57 -8.29
CA ALA A 136 14.82 1.13 -8.36
C ALA A 136 16.10 0.37 -7.99
N TYR A 137 16.56 -0.61 -8.78
CA TYR A 137 17.83 -1.28 -8.51
C TYR A 137 18.99 -0.30 -8.35
N ARG A 138 19.81 -0.58 -7.35
CA ARG A 138 21.01 0.18 -7.02
C ARG A 138 22.12 -0.78 -6.63
N SER A 139 23.24 -0.73 -7.35
CA SER A 139 24.36 -1.63 -7.09
C SER A 139 24.99 -1.38 -5.72
N TYR A 140 25.71 -2.39 -5.20
CA TYR A 140 26.50 -2.25 -3.98
C TYR A 140 27.47 -1.06 -4.06
N ALA A 141 28.22 -0.92 -5.16
CA ALA A 141 29.17 0.17 -5.36
C ALA A 141 28.48 1.54 -5.33
N THR A 142 27.32 1.67 -5.98
CA THR A 142 26.52 2.90 -5.92
C THR A 142 26.05 3.20 -4.48
N GLN A 143 25.67 2.17 -3.72
CA GLN A 143 25.28 2.35 -2.31
C GLN A 143 26.47 2.77 -1.43
N VAL A 144 27.69 2.29 -1.72
CA VAL A 144 28.93 2.76 -1.06
C VAL A 144 29.10 4.26 -1.23
N ASP A 145 29.02 4.75 -2.47
CA ASP A 145 29.22 6.17 -2.77
C ASP A 145 28.11 7.03 -2.15
N LEU A 146 26.85 6.59 -2.24
CA LEU A 146 25.71 7.30 -1.67
C LEU A 146 25.80 7.41 -0.15
N TYR A 147 26.10 6.31 0.54
CA TYR A 147 26.23 6.31 1.99
C TYR A 147 27.43 7.17 2.43
N ALA A 148 28.57 7.06 1.76
CA ALA A 148 29.74 7.89 2.06
C ALA A 148 29.45 9.40 1.86
N GLY A 149 28.72 9.75 0.80
CA GLY A 149 28.29 11.12 0.54
C GLY A 149 27.36 11.67 1.62
N ASP A 150 26.38 10.88 2.07
CA ASP A 150 25.45 11.27 3.13
C ASP A 150 26.16 11.42 4.49
N VAL A 151 27.06 10.49 4.84
CA VAL A 151 27.90 10.61 6.05
C VAL A 151 28.74 11.88 6.01
N ALA A 152 29.33 12.22 4.86
CA ALA A 152 30.13 13.44 4.71
C ALA A 152 29.29 14.72 4.85
N ALA A 153 28.04 14.70 4.40
CA ALA A 153 27.14 15.85 4.44
C ALA A 153 26.46 16.04 5.80
N ASN A 154 25.97 14.96 6.40
CA ASN A 154 25.04 15.00 7.53
C ASN A 154 25.56 14.29 8.79
N GLY A 155 26.67 13.56 8.69
CA GLY A 155 27.22 12.75 9.76
C GLY A 155 26.56 11.36 9.86
N GLN A 156 27.31 10.40 10.39
CA GLN A 156 26.90 8.99 10.41
C GLN A 156 25.58 8.73 11.14
N ALA A 157 25.37 9.40 12.28
CA ALA A 157 24.14 9.21 13.06
C ALA A 157 22.89 9.61 12.28
N VAL A 158 22.96 10.64 11.42
CA VAL A 158 21.85 11.06 10.56
C VAL A 158 21.73 10.12 9.37
N ALA A 159 22.85 9.80 8.71
CA ALA A 159 22.85 8.91 7.56
C ALA A 159 22.25 7.53 7.90
N ASP A 160 22.55 6.98 9.08
CA ASP A 160 22.02 5.68 9.54
C ASP A 160 20.49 5.67 9.76
N THR A 161 19.80 6.82 9.69
CA THR A 161 18.33 6.92 9.81
C THR A 161 17.58 6.79 8.49
N SER A 162 18.21 7.15 7.37
CA SER A 162 17.55 7.24 6.04
C SER A 162 18.34 6.56 4.92
N THR A 163 19.65 6.41 5.06
CA THR A 163 20.50 5.82 4.04
C THR A 163 21.04 4.48 4.54
N ALA A 164 20.63 3.41 3.87
CA ALA A 164 21.13 2.07 4.15
C ALA A 164 22.66 1.99 4.05
N ARG A 165 23.32 1.25 4.93
CA ARG A 165 24.73 0.91 4.75
C ARG A 165 24.86 -0.01 3.52
N PRO A 166 26.03 -0.03 2.85
CA PRO A 166 26.25 -0.93 1.71
C PRO A 166 26.00 -2.39 2.11
N GLY A 167 25.27 -3.13 1.27
CA GLY A 167 24.83 -4.50 1.55
C GLY A 167 23.56 -4.62 2.41
N THR A 168 23.05 -3.54 3.02
CA THR A 168 21.80 -3.55 3.79
C THR A 168 20.66 -2.79 3.11
N SER A 169 20.82 -2.43 1.82
CA SER A 169 19.78 -1.75 1.04
C SER A 169 18.92 -2.74 0.26
N GLU A 170 17.60 -2.67 0.41
CA GLU A 170 16.68 -3.47 -0.41
C GLU A 170 16.77 -3.14 -1.90
N HIS A 171 17.15 -1.92 -2.29
CA HIS A 171 17.34 -1.57 -3.71
C HIS A 171 18.35 -2.50 -4.40
N GLN A 172 19.35 -3.02 -3.67
CA GLN A 172 20.32 -3.94 -4.23
C GLN A 172 19.72 -5.29 -4.63
N THR A 173 18.57 -5.67 -4.07
CA THR A 173 17.86 -6.90 -4.46
C THR A 173 17.18 -6.80 -5.83
N GLY A 174 16.99 -5.59 -6.35
CA GLY A 174 16.15 -5.34 -7.53
C GLY A 174 14.66 -5.64 -7.31
N LEU A 175 14.22 -5.71 -6.04
CA LEU A 175 12.82 -5.93 -5.64
C LEU A 175 12.19 -4.68 -5.01
N ALA A 176 12.94 -3.61 -4.80
CA ALA A 176 12.46 -2.35 -4.22
C ALA A 176 12.37 -1.24 -5.27
N ILE A 177 11.32 -0.44 -5.18
CA ILE A 177 11.09 0.71 -6.05
C ILE A 177 10.56 1.90 -5.22
N ASP A 178 11.12 3.08 -5.50
CA ASP A 178 10.61 4.35 -5.01
C ASP A 178 9.67 4.95 -6.06
N ILE A 179 8.42 5.18 -5.66
CA ILE A 179 7.36 5.69 -6.54
C ILE A 179 6.97 7.11 -6.10
N SER A 180 6.79 8.02 -7.06
CA SER A 180 6.20 9.34 -6.80
C SER A 180 5.05 9.65 -7.75
N ALA A 181 4.37 10.78 -7.50
CA ALA A 181 3.34 11.28 -8.39
C ALA A 181 3.92 11.80 -9.73
N LEU A 182 3.11 11.74 -10.79
CA LEU A 182 3.36 12.42 -12.06
C LEU A 182 2.16 13.35 -12.39
N PRO A 183 2.36 14.67 -12.54
CA PRO A 183 3.61 15.41 -12.27
C PRO A 183 4.06 15.29 -10.81
N GLY A 184 5.36 15.47 -10.58
CA GLY A 184 5.97 15.36 -9.25
C GLY A 184 5.29 16.23 -8.19
N ASN A 185 4.86 15.61 -7.09
CA ASN A 185 4.31 16.28 -5.92
C ASN A 185 4.75 15.54 -4.66
N CYS A 186 5.43 16.26 -3.75
CA CYS A 186 6.04 15.71 -2.54
C CYS A 186 6.87 14.42 -2.78
N SER A 187 7.67 14.38 -3.84
CA SER A 187 8.50 13.20 -4.17
C SER A 187 9.51 12.89 -3.06
N LEU A 188 9.62 11.61 -2.68
CA LEU A 188 10.58 11.12 -1.68
C LEU A 188 10.51 11.84 -0.32
N ALA A 189 9.30 12.22 0.09
CA ALA A 189 9.05 12.88 1.37
C ALA A 189 7.74 12.40 2.00
N ALA A 190 7.61 12.56 3.32
CA ALA A 190 6.49 12.01 4.10
C ALA A 190 5.11 12.51 3.61
N CYS A 191 5.00 13.74 3.11
CA CYS A 191 3.74 14.25 2.56
C CYS A 191 3.29 13.54 1.27
N PHE A 192 4.10 12.65 0.66
CA PHE A 192 3.65 11.80 -0.44
C PHE A 192 2.48 10.91 0.01
N GLY A 193 2.51 10.44 1.26
CA GLY A 193 1.44 9.65 1.85
C GLY A 193 0.10 10.38 1.94
N ASP A 194 0.09 11.72 1.86
CA ASP A 194 -1.12 12.53 1.88
C ASP A 194 -1.69 12.79 0.47
N THR A 195 -0.95 12.42 -0.57
CA THR A 195 -1.40 12.54 -1.97
C THR A 195 -2.36 11.41 -2.35
N VAL A 196 -3.17 11.62 -3.38
CA VAL A 196 -4.04 10.56 -3.94
C VAL A 196 -3.21 9.34 -4.35
N GLN A 197 -2.04 9.58 -4.94
CA GLN A 197 -1.04 8.58 -5.31
C GLN A 197 -0.57 7.74 -4.12
N GLY A 198 -0.06 8.38 -3.06
CA GLY A 198 0.45 7.69 -1.88
C GLY A 198 -0.63 6.91 -1.13
N GLN A 199 -1.82 7.51 -0.98
CA GLN A 199 -2.97 6.84 -0.36
C GLN A 199 -3.43 5.62 -1.16
N TRP A 200 -3.50 5.73 -2.49
CA TRP A 200 -3.87 4.61 -3.33
C TRP A 200 -2.84 3.48 -3.23
N LEU A 201 -1.54 3.79 -3.28
CA LEU A 201 -0.48 2.80 -3.13
C LEU A 201 -0.59 2.06 -1.79
N ALA A 202 -0.73 2.78 -0.68
CA ALA A 202 -0.85 2.17 0.66
C ALA A 202 -2.03 1.19 0.76
N GLN A 203 -3.12 1.43 0.01
CA GLN A 203 -4.33 0.60 0.02
C GLN A 203 -4.32 -0.53 -1.00
N ASN A 204 -3.56 -0.40 -2.09
CA ASN A 204 -3.71 -1.26 -3.28
C ASN A 204 -2.44 -2.00 -3.71
N ALA A 205 -1.25 -1.59 -3.26
CA ALA A 205 0.01 -2.16 -3.73
C ALA A 205 0.10 -3.69 -3.50
N TRP A 206 -0.54 -4.19 -2.43
CA TRP A 206 -0.57 -5.62 -2.10
C TRP A 206 -1.24 -6.48 -3.19
N ARG A 207 -2.19 -5.91 -3.96
CA ARG A 207 -2.86 -6.58 -5.10
C ARG A 207 -1.84 -7.00 -6.17
N PHE A 208 -0.71 -6.32 -6.22
CA PHE A 208 0.36 -6.51 -7.20
C PHE A 208 1.62 -7.12 -6.58
N GLY A 209 1.55 -7.60 -5.32
CA GLY A 209 2.70 -8.24 -4.67
C GLY A 209 3.68 -7.29 -4.00
N PHE A 210 3.27 -6.03 -3.76
CA PHE A 210 4.09 -5.04 -3.06
C PHE A 210 3.57 -4.76 -1.64
N LEU A 211 4.48 -4.54 -0.70
CA LEU A 211 4.16 -3.88 0.56
C LEU A 211 4.77 -2.49 0.63
N LEU A 212 4.13 -1.60 1.38
CA LEU A 212 4.77 -0.39 1.89
C LEU A 212 5.80 -0.82 2.94
N ARG A 213 7.10 -0.70 2.63
CA ARG A 213 8.15 -1.36 3.42
C ARG A 213 8.37 -0.70 4.78
N TYR A 214 8.23 0.62 4.85
CA TYR A 214 8.52 1.42 6.05
C TYR A 214 7.30 2.26 6.48
N PRO A 215 6.32 1.66 7.16
CA PRO A 215 5.16 2.37 7.73
C PRO A 215 5.54 3.30 8.89
N ALA A 216 4.75 4.36 9.09
CA ALA A 216 5.01 5.38 10.11
C ALA A 216 4.99 4.86 11.55
N ASP A 217 4.19 3.83 11.83
CA ASP A 217 4.02 3.21 13.15
C ASP A 217 5.01 2.06 13.41
N LYS A 218 5.98 1.82 12.51
CA LYS A 218 6.87 0.66 12.53
C LYS A 218 8.36 1.00 12.57
N VAL A 219 8.71 2.24 12.91
CA VAL A 219 10.12 2.70 13.01
C VAL A 219 10.94 1.84 13.97
N GLU A 220 10.39 1.46 15.13
CA GLU A 220 11.08 0.61 16.11
C GLU A 220 11.30 -0.84 15.63
N ILE A 221 10.56 -1.26 14.60
CA ILE A 221 10.66 -2.60 14.01
C ILE A 221 11.64 -2.59 12.83
N THR A 222 11.48 -1.66 11.90
CA THR A 222 12.24 -1.62 10.64
C THR A 222 13.54 -0.82 10.76
N GLY A 223 13.60 0.12 11.72
CA GLY A 223 14.68 1.09 11.86
C GLY A 223 14.67 2.25 10.87
N TYR A 224 13.70 2.32 9.97
CA TYR A 224 13.59 3.41 9.00
C TYR A 224 12.45 4.36 9.37
N ALA A 225 12.63 5.64 9.05
CA ALA A 225 11.55 6.62 9.13
C ALA A 225 10.40 6.24 8.18
N TYR A 226 9.28 6.96 8.27
CA TYR A 226 8.16 6.75 7.35
C TYR A 226 8.56 7.06 5.91
N GLU A 227 8.50 6.06 5.03
CA GLU A 227 8.81 6.21 3.60
C GLU A 227 7.61 5.79 2.73
N PRO A 228 6.58 6.64 2.59
CA PRO A 228 5.38 6.33 1.80
C PRO A 228 5.63 6.04 0.31
N TRP A 229 6.85 6.26 -0.16
CA TRP A 229 7.26 6.06 -1.55
C TRP A 229 7.97 4.71 -1.78
N HIS A 230 8.50 4.05 -0.73
CA HIS A 230 9.34 2.85 -0.87
C HIS A 230 8.49 1.58 -0.80
N PHE A 231 8.37 0.90 -1.95
CA PHE A 231 7.60 -0.33 -2.08
C PHE A 231 8.50 -1.52 -2.37
N ARG A 232 8.27 -2.61 -1.62
CA ARG A 232 9.04 -3.85 -1.70
C ARG A 232 8.20 -4.96 -2.31
N PHE A 233 8.67 -5.54 -3.41
CA PHE A 233 8.06 -6.71 -4.04
C PHE A 233 8.37 -7.99 -3.25
N ILE A 234 7.33 -8.79 -3.01
CA ILE A 234 7.37 -10.05 -2.26
C ILE A 234 6.51 -11.16 -2.88
N GLY A 235 5.94 -10.89 -4.06
CA GLY A 235 4.97 -11.78 -4.71
C GLY A 235 3.54 -11.58 -4.18
N THR A 236 2.57 -11.86 -5.04
CA THR A 236 1.14 -11.64 -4.75
C THR A 236 0.61 -12.52 -3.62
N GLU A 237 1.09 -13.76 -3.50
CA GLU A 237 0.66 -14.68 -2.45
C GLU A 237 1.04 -14.19 -1.05
N LEU A 238 2.30 -13.78 -0.85
CA LEU A 238 2.75 -13.26 0.45
C LEU A 238 2.07 -11.91 0.76
N ALA A 239 1.99 -11.02 -0.22
CA ALA A 239 1.37 -9.71 -0.02
C ALA A 239 -0.12 -9.83 0.34
N ALA A 240 -0.85 -10.74 -0.31
CA ALA A 240 -2.24 -11.03 0.02
C ALA A 240 -2.39 -11.62 1.42
N GLU A 241 -1.53 -12.56 1.82
CA GLU A 241 -1.54 -13.11 3.17
C GLU A 241 -1.28 -12.03 4.22
N MET A 242 -0.21 -11.25 4.07
CA MET A 242 0.14 -10.14 4.96
C MET A 242 -1.00 -9.14 5.09
N HIS A 243 -1.64 -8.80 3.97
CA HIS A 243 -2.82 -7.94 3.96
C HIS A 243 -4.00 -8.55 4.73
N SER A 244 -4.28 -9.85 4.52
CA SER A 244 -5.41 -10.55 5.17
C SER A 244 -5.26 -10.61 6.69
N VAL A 245 -4.04 -10.85 7.18
CA VAL A 245 -3.75 -10.95 8.62
C VAL A 245 -3.43 -9.59 9.27
N GLY A 246 -3.36 -8.52 8.48
CA GLY A 246 -3.11 -7.16 8.98
C GLY A 246 -1.68 -6.92 9.48
N VAL A 247 -0.69 -7.69 9.01
CA VAL A 247 0.72 -7.52 9.38
C VAL A 247 1.44 -6.75 8.28
N THR A 248 2.10 -5.65 8.64
CA THR A 248 2.63 -4.66 7.68
C THR A 248 4.14 -4.65 7.54
N THR A 249 4.87 -5.47 8.30
CA THR A 249 6.33 -5.60 8.21
C THR A 249 6.75 -7.04 7.94
N LEU A 250 7.86 -7.22 7.23
CA LEU A 250 8.42 -8.56 6.97
C LEU A 250 8.98 -9.16 8.26
N GLU A 251 9.54 -8.31 9.11
CA GLU A 251 10.10 -8.67 10.40
C GLU A 251 9.03 -9.31 11.30
N GLU A 252 7.89 -8.64 11.50
CA GLU A 252 6.79 -9.19 12.30
C GLU A 252 6.16 -10.43 11.65
N PHE A 253 5.98 -10.43 10.32
CA PHE A 253 5.34 -11.54 9.63
C PHE A 253 6.14 -12.84 9.74
N PHE A 254 7.46 -12.76 9.58
CA PHE A 254 8.36 -13.91 9.67
C PHE A 254 8.89 -14.17 11.08
N GLY A 255 8.57 -13.32 12.07
CA GLY A 255 9.05 -13.47 13.44
C GLY A 255 10.54 -13.20 13.59
N LEU A 256 11.09 -12.31 12.76
CA LEU A 256 12.48 -11.88 12.84
C LEU A 256 12.64 -10.81 13.94
N PRO A 257 13.86 -10.66 14.52
CA PRO A 257 14.15 -9.55 15.42
C PRO A 257 13.93 -8.19 14.73
N ALA A 258 13.52 -7.21 15.52
CA ALA A 258 13.50 -5.81 15.06
C ALA A 258 14.93 -5.32 14.74
N ALA A 259 15.04 -4.40 13.78
CA ALA A 259 16.29 -3.84 13.30
C ALA A 259 16.36 -2.30 13.44
N PRO A 260 16.15 -1.73 14.65
CA PRO A 260 16.07 -0.27 14.84
C PRO A 260 17.37 0.47 14.47
N GLY A 261 18.51 -0.22 14.55
CA GLY A 261 19.83 0.35 14.27
C GLY A 261 20.81 -0.69 13.73
N TYR A 262 22.01 -0.21 13.40
CA TYR A 262 23.14 -1.08 13.08
C TYR A 262 23.83 -1.54 14.36
N ASN A 263 24.25 -2.80 14.41
CA ASN A 263 25.06 -3.36 15.49
C ASN A 263 26.53 -2.92 15.39
#